data_AF-A0A821AHJ2-F1
#
_entry.id   AF-A0A821AHJ2-F1
#
_cell.length_a   1.000
_cell.length_b   1.000
_cell.length_c   1.000
_cell.angle_alpha   90.00
_cell.angle_beta   90.00
_cell.angle_gamma   90.00
#
_symmetry.space_group_name_H-M   'P 1'
#
loop_
_entity.id
_entity.type
_entity.pdbx_description
1 polymer ?
#
loop_
_entity_poly.entity_id
_entity_poly.type
_entity_poly.pdbx_seq_one_letter_code
_entity_poly.pdbx_strand_id
1 'polypeptide(L)'
;MSIIKDKFANRVSWIVFIFLAIQTTQILSGFTDVPPPPPRPERFHSREELKRYLQLVHEYYAIIGRPRFGRSTVQPRMDPSDVSLFNFFDINGDKSISYEELHDRLGV
;
A
#
# COMPACT_ATOMS: atom_id res chain seq x y z
N MET A 1 -0.13 59.92 -13.20
CA MET A 1 -1.31 59.19 -12.70
C MET A 1 -1.32 57.70 -13.08
N SER A 2 -0.16 57.06 -13.37
CA SER A 2 -0.09 55.60 -13.63
C SER A 2 0.48 54.78 -12.46
N ILE A 3 1.44 55.31 -11.69
CA ILE A 3 2.08 54.61 -10.55
C ILE A 3 1.06 54.13 -9.48
N ILE A 4 -0.05 54.85 -9.30
CA ILE A 4 -1.11 54.49 -8.35
C ILE A 4 -1.93 53.30 -8.89
N LYS A 5 -2.13 53.22 -10.20
CA LYS A 5 -2.86 52.12 -10.86
C LYS A 5 -2.07 50.81 -10.79
N ASP A 6 -0.75 50.88 -10.93
CA ASP A 6 0.14 49.71 -10.87
C ASP A 6 0.19 49.12 -9.46
N LYS A 7 0.28 49.97 -8.43
CA LYS A 7 0.21 49.53 -7.02
C LYS A 7 -1.16 48.96 -6.65
N PHE A 8 -2.23 49.49 -7.23
CA PHE A 8 -3.58 48.98 -7.02
C PHE A 8 -3.77 47.61 -7.71
N ALA A 9 -3.35 47.48 -8.96
CA ALA A 9 -3.40 46.22 -9.70
C ALA A 9 -2.60 45.11 -9.00
N ASN A 10 -1.43 45.43 -8.46
CA ASN A 10 -0.63 44.47 -7.69
C ASN A 10 -1.35 44.01 -6.43
N ARG A 11 -1.99 44.93 -5.69
CA ARG A 11 -2.76 44.59 -4.48
C ARG A 11 -3.98 43.73 -4.79
N VAL A 12 -4.70 44.03 -5.87
CA VAL A 12 -5.82 43.21 -6.33
C VAL A 12 -5.34 41.82 -6.76
N SER A 13 -4.22 41.74 -7.47
CA SER A 13 -3.60 40.46 -7.85
C SER A 13 -3.25 39.62 -6.62
N TRP A 14 -2.67 40.22 -5.58
CA TRP A 14 -2.38 39.52 -4.32
C TRP A 14 -3.64 39.02 -3.61
N ILE A 15 -4.71 39.82 -3.59
CA ILE A 15 -6.00 39.41 -3.00
C ILE A 15 -6.59 38.22 -3.75
N VAL A 16 -6.54 38.23 -5.09
CA VAL A 16 -7.00 37.11 -5.93
C VAL A 16 -6.16 35.85 -5.68
N PHE A 17 -4.84 35.98 -5.58
CA PHE A 17 -3.95 34.86 -5.25
C PHE A 17 -4.23 34.26 -3.87
N ILE A 18 -4.45 35.10 -2.86
CA ILE A 18 -4.79 34.65 -1.51
C ILE A 18 -6.14 33.91 -1.52
N PHE A 19 -7.13 34.46 -2.22
CA PHE A 19 -8.44 33.82 -2.34
C PHE A 19 -8.35 32.47 -3.05
N LEU A 20 -7.58 32.37 -4.14
CA LEU A 20 -7.33 31.11 -4.86
C LEU A 20 -6.62 30.08 -3.98
N ALA A 21 -5.61 30.51 -3.20
CA ALA A 21 -4.90 29.63 -2.27
C ALA A 21 -5.83 29.08 -1.17
N ILE A 22 -6.71 29.91 -0.62
CA ILE A 22 -7.71 29.49 0.38
C ILE A 22 -8.72 28.49 -0.20
N GLN A 23 -9.13 28.66 -1.46
CA GLN A 23 -10.03 27.70 -2.11
C GLN A 23 -9.34 26.33 -2.33
N THR A 24 -8.04 26.32 -2.65
CA THR A 24 -7.31 25.05 -2.85
C THR A 24 -7.10 24.24 -1.56
N THR A 25 -7.00 24.89 -0.39
CA THR A 25 -6.79 24.18 0.87
C THR A 25 -8.03 23.44 1.34
N GLN A 26 -9.24 23.96 1.07
CA GLN A 26 -10.49 23.28 1.43
C GLN A 26 -10.72 21.99 0.63
N ILE A 27 -10.27 21.96 -0.63
CA ILE A 27 -10.38 20.77 -1.50
C ILE A 27 -9.44 19.65 -0.99
N LEU A 28 -8.25 20.00 -0.50
CA LEU A 28 -7.28 19.01 -0.02
C LEU A 28 -7.72 18.36 1.32
N SER A 29 -8.39 19.11 2.20
CA SER A 29 -8.91 18.58 3.46
C SER A 29 -10.09 17.60 3.31
N GLY A 30 -10.74 17.56 2.15
CA GLY A 30 -11.84 16.62 1.87
C GLY A 30 -11.40 15.21 1.42
N PHE A 31 -10.11 15.01 1.12
CA PHE A 31 -9.59 13.75 0.59
C PHE A 31 -9.17 12.72 1.66
N THR A 32 -9.28 13.06 2.94
CA THR A 32 -8.89 12.17 4.04
C THR A 32 -10.06 11.38 4.63
N ASP A 33 -11.22 11.35 3.97
CA ASP A 33 -12.38 10.56 4.40
C ASP A 33 -12.22 9.11 3.94
N VAL A 34 -11.16 8.47 4.46
CA VAL A 34 -10.97 7.04 4.28
C VAL A 34 -12.06 6.35 5.11
N PRO A 35 -12.99 5.60 4.48
CA PRO A 35 -14.01 4.90 5.23
C PRO A 35 -13.32 3.99 6.26
N PRO A 36 -13.89 3.79 7.47
CA PRO A 36 -13.30 2.91 8.46
C PRO A 36 -13.31 1.45 7.97
N PRO A 37 -12.36 0.61 8.43
CA PRO A 37 -12.31 -0.81 8.05
C PRO A 37 -13.60 -1.52 8.46
N PRO A 38 -14.12 -2.43 7.62
CA PRO A 38 -15.32 -3.19 7.96
C PRO A 38 -15.03 -4.03 9.23
N PRO A 39 -15.92 -3.99 10.24
CA PRO A 39 -15.71 -4.73 11.48
C PRO A 39 -15.65 -6.23 11.20
N ARG A 40 -14.66 -6.91 11.80
CA ARG A 40 -14.50 -8.36 11.65
C ARG A 40 -15.51 -9.08 12.55
N PRO A 41 -16.46 -9.85 12.00
CA PRO A 41 -17.35 -10.66 12.83
C PRO A 41 -16.55 -11.77 13.52
N GLU A 42 -16.91 -12.12 14.76
CA GLU A 42 -16.24 -13.21 15.51
C GLU A 42 -16.45 -14.58 14.85
N ARG A 43 -17.63 -14.79 14.25
CA ARG A 43 -18.00 -16.03 13.56
C ARG A 43 -18.92 -15.71 12.39
N PHE A 44 -18.77 -16.46 11.31
CA PHE A 44 -19.72 -16.45 10.19
C PHE A 44 -20.71 -17.59 10.40
N HIS A 45 -22.00 -17.28 10.43
CA HIS A 45 -23.05 -18.27 10.64
C HIS A 45 -23.66 -18.79 9.33
N SER A 46 -23.39 -18.10 8.21
CA SER A 46 -23.85 -18.52 6.88
C SER A 46 -22.84 -18.16 5.78
N ARG A 47 -22.95 -18.86 4.64
CA ARG A 47 -22.11 -18.63 3.46
C ARG A 47 -22.34 -17.24 2.84
N GLU A 48 -23.58 -16.76 2.91
CA GLU A 48 -23.99 -15.45 2.41
C GLU A 48 -23.35 -14.32 3.21
N GLU A 49 -23.22 -14.49 4.54
CA GLU A 49 -22.55 -13.55 5.43
C GLU A 49 -21.07 -13.41 5.10
N LEU A 50 -20.39 -14.54 4.87
CA LEU A 50 -19.00 -14.56 4.43
C LEU A 50 -18.83 -13.84 3.08
N LYS A 51 -19.73 -14.09 2.12
CA LYS A 51 -19.68 -13.45 0.79
C LYS A 51 -19.82 -11.93 0.91
N ARG A 52 -20.75 -11.45 1.74
CA ARG A 52 -20.96 -10.01 1.99
C ARG A 52 -19.73 -9.38 2.65
N TYR A 53 -19.17 -10.03 3.66
CA TYR A 53 -17.96 -9.53 4.32
C TYR A 53 -16.77 -9.42 3.35
N LEU A 54 -16.56 -10.44 2.50
CA LEU A 54 -15.51 -10.42 1.49
C LEU A 54 -15.69 -9.29 0.47
N GLN A 55 -16.93 -8.97 0.08
CA GLN A 55 -17.23 -7.84 -0.79
C GLN A 55 -16.85 -6.50 -0.12
N LEU A 56 -17.25 -6.30 1.15
CA LEU A 56 -16.90 -5.08 1.90
C LEU A 56 -15.39 -4.91 2.07
N VAL A 57 -14.68 -6.00 2.35
CA VAL A 57 -13.22 -6.00 2.46
C VAL A 57 -12.58 -5.65 1.12
N HIS A 58 -13.07 -6.21 0.02
CA HIS A 58 -12.59 -5.89 -1.31
C HIS A 58 -12.77 -4.41 -1.66
N GLU A 59 -13.96 -3.86 -1.43
CA GLU A 59 -14.27 -2.44 -1.68
C GLU A 59 -13.39 -1.51 -0.84
N TYR A 60 -13.21 -1.82 0.45
CA TYR A 60 -12.35 -1.05 1.35
C TYR A 60 -10.89 -0.99 0.87
N TYR A 61 -10.30 -2.15 0.53
CA TYR A 61 -8.91 -2.20 0.06
C TYR A 61 -8.73 -1.77 -1.39
N ALA A 62 -9.79 -1.76 -2.21
CA ALA A 62 -9.75 -1.16 -3.54
C ALA A 62 -9.48 0.36 -3.47
N ILE A 63 -9.98 1.02 -2.42
CA ILE A 63 -9.82 2.47 -2.20
C ILE A 63 -8.49 2.79 -1.50
N ILE A 64 -8.13 2.03 -0.46
CA ILE A 64 -7.01 2.36 0.44
C ILE A 64 -5.64 1.91 -0.10
N GLY A 65 -5.63 1.04 -1.09
CA GLY A 65 -4.43 0.63 -1.80
C GLY A 65 -4.33 -0.87 -1.93
N ARG A 66 -3.79 -1.31 -3.08
CA ARG A 66 -3.70 -2.72 -3.47
C ARG A 66 -3.23 -3.59 -2.30
N PRO A 67 -4.04 -4.56 -1.85
CA PRO A 67 -3.63 -5.47 -0.80
C PRO A 67 -2.35 -6.18 -1.24
N ARG A 68 -1.25 -6.00 -0.49
CA ARG A 68 0.02 -6.70 -0.73
C ARG A 68 -0.09 -8.13 -0.22
N PHE A 69 -0.89 -8.93 -0.90
CA PHE A 69 -0.88 -10.38 -0.73
C PHE A 69 0.49 -10.88 -1.17
N GLY A 70 1.17 -11.67 -0.31
CA GLY A 70 2.44 -12.32 -0.67
C GLY A 70 3.63 -12.09 0.26
N ARG A 71 3.48 -11.41 1.39
CA ARG A 71 4.51 -11.45 2.45
C ARG A 71 4.03 -12.32 3.60
N SER A 72 4.41 -13.60 3.61
CA SER A 72 4.30 -14.41 4.83
C SER A 72 5.11 -13.75 5.93
N THR A 73 4.45 -13.25 6.97
CA THR A 73 5.09 -12.79 8.22
C THR A 73 5.58 -13.96 9.06
N VAL A 74 5.20 -15.18 8.69
CA VAL A 74 5.86 -16.40 9.13
C VAL A 74 7.22 -16.42 8.46
N GLN A 75 8.24 -15.86 9.13
CA GLN A 75 9.58 -16.38 8.94
C GLN A 75 9.47 -17.88 9.24
N PRO A 76 9.85 -18.76 8.31
CA PRO A 76 10.01 -20.16 8.66
C PRO A 76 10.88 -20.17 9.91
N ARG A 77 10.38 -20.71 11.02
CA ARG A 77 11.28 -21.20 12.06
C ARG A 77 12.01 -22.36 11.38
N MET A 78 13.07 -22.02 10.66
CA MET A 78 13.91 -22.97 9.98
C MET A 78 14.54 -23.79 11.10
N ASP A 79 14.11 -25.04 11.20
CA ASP A 79 14.76 -26.00 12.07
C ASP A 79 16.25 -26.02 11.66
N PRO A 80 17.21 -26.03 12.58
CA PRO A 80 18.63 -26.13 12.23
C PRO A 80 18.96 -27.26 11.25
N SER A 81 18.14 -28.31 11.17
CA SER A 81 18.22 -29.33 10.13
C SER A 81 17.85 -28.83 8.72
N ASP A 82 16.86 -27.96 8.57
CA ASP A 82 16.47 -27.34 7.28
C ASP A 82 17.51 -26.32 6.79
N VAL A 83 18.19 -25.63 7.71
CA VAL A 83 19.30 -24.72 7.37
C VAL A 83 20.43 -25.49 6.67
N SER A 84 20.65 -26.75 7.05
CA SER A 84 21.68 -27.60 6.42
C SER A 84 21.33 -27.98 4.98
N LEU A 85 20.06 -28.29 4.71
CA LEU A 85 19.59 -28.60 3.36
C LEU A 85 19.58 -27.36 2.47
N PHE A 86 19.15 -26.22 3.00
CA PHE A 86 19.16 -24.99 2.24
C PHE A 86 20.60 -24.57 1.89
N ASN A 87 21.53 -24.60 2.85
CA ASN A 87 22.95 -24.33 2.59
C ASN A 87 23.63 -25.38 1.70
N PHE A 88 23.08 -26.59 1.59
CA PHE A 88 23.60 -27.62 0.69
C PHE A 88 23.29 -27.28 -0.78
N PHE A 89 22.10 -26.74 -1.04
CA PHE A 89 21.66 -26.36 -2.38
C PHE A 89 21.99 -24.91 -2.77
N ASP A 90 22.01 -23.98 -1.83
CA ASP A 90 22.42 -22.59 -2.04
C ASP A 90 23.95 -22.50 -2.11
N ILE A 91 24.50 -22.74 -3.31
CA ILE A 91 25.94 -22.79 -3.56
C ILE A 91 26.51 -21.36 -3.51
N ASN A 92 25.76 -20.38 -3.98
CA ASN A 92 26.21 -18.99 -4.12
C ASN A 92 25.94 -18.12 -2.86
N GLY A 93 25.12 -18.59 -1.91
CA GLY A 93 24.79 -17.92 -0.67
C GLY A 93 23.79 -16.77 -0.79
N ASP A 94 23.04 -16.70 -1.90
CA ASP A 94 22.10 -15.62 -2.20
C ASP A 94 20.75 -15.76 -1.49
N LYS A 95 20.60 -16.82 -0.68
CA LYS A 95 19.39 -17.17 0.07
C LYS A 95 18.23 -17.55 -0.84
N SER A 96 18.52 -18.00 -2.05
CA SER A 96 17.59 -18.59 -2.98
C SER A 96 18.18 -19.88 -3.56
N ILE A 97 17.33 -20.70 -4.16
CA ILE A 97 17.77 -21.92 -4.83
C ILE A 97 17.39 -21.75 -6.29
N SER A 98 18.42 -21.62 -7.14
CA SER A 98 18.24 -21.53 -8.59
C SER A 98 18.05 -22.92 -9.22
N TYR A 99 17.54 -22.97 -10.44
CA TYR A 99 17.39 -24.23 -11.18
C TYR A 99 18.77 -24.86 -11.47
N GLU A 100 19.73 -24.00 -11.76
CA GLU A 100 21.11 -24.36 -12.07
C GLU A 100 21.79 -25.04 -10.87
N GLU A 101 21.61 -24.50 -9.66
CA GLU A 101 22.17 -25.10 -8.43
C GLU A 101 21.52 -26.43 -8.07
N LEU A 102 20.21 -26.58 -8.32
CA LEU A 102 19.53 -27.86 -8.14
C LEU A 102 20.05 -28.92 -9.10
N HIS A 103 20.22 -28.56 -10.37
CA HIS A 103 20.75 -29.47 -11.39
C HIS A 103 22.19 -29.89 -11.07
N ASP A 104 23.03 -28.95 -10.62
CA ASP A 104 24.42 -29.23 -10.24
C ASP A 104 24.52 -30.21 -9.06
N ARG A 105 23.62 -30.10 -8.07
CA ARG A 105 23.61 -30.97 -6.89
C ARG A 105 22.91 -32.31 -7.09
N LEU A 106 21.84 -32.36 -7.87
CA LEU A 106 21.06 -33.58 -8.09
C LEU A 106 21.58 -34.41 -9.28
N GLY A 107 22.38 -33.81 -10.16
CA GLY A 107 22.90 -34.48 -11.36
C GLY A 107 21.80 -34.94 -12.32
N VAL A 108 20.66 -34.22 -12.34
CA VAL A 108 19.48 -34.49 -13.17
C VAL A 108 19.24 -33.34 -14.12
#